data_AF-A0A1H5QZZ9-F1
#
_entry.id   AF-A0A1H5QZZ9-F1
#
_cell.length_a   1.000
_cell.length_b   1.000
_cell.length_c   1.000
_cell.angle_alpha   90.00
_cell.angle_beta   90.00
_cell.angle_gamma   90.00
#
_symmetry.space_group_name_H-M   'P 1'
#
loop_
_entity.id
_entity.type
_entity.pdbx_description
1 polymer ?
#
loop_
_entity_poly.entity_id
_entity_poly.type
_entity_poly.pdbx_seq_one_letter_code
_entity_poly.pdbx_strand_id
1 'polypeptide(L)'
;MMGRTHALTGWCAGLALAPAVGAGSVHQAVVFAATTAGFALLPDLDHPGASASRLLGWLTGSLSWLLRRVSAAFYALTKGPRDEKVTGQHRHLSHTVLFAAGLGLLTSWGTETGGPWAVVGVVVFGLMLAEGALGDWLLPVSGAAVAWWFFTAPPDRAGELESITGWLGIAVAAGCLTHCLGDALTESGCPFLFPIPIAGETWYEIGPPKALRFKTGKKVEKRLVFPVFVVLGVLLVPGVWDWSVSTVERLFIPPASQQATTP
;
A
#
# COMPACT_ATOMS: atom_id res chain seq x y z
N MET A 1 -1.52 -7.49 14.19
CA MET A 1 -1.70 -7.10 12.78
C MET A 1 -1.82 -5.58 12.70
N MET A 2 -1.00 -4.95 11.87
CA MET A 2 -0.97 -3.49 11.64
C MET A 2 -1.89 -3.08 10.47
N GLY A 3 -2.92 -3.86 10.12
CA GLY A 3 -3.66 -3.68 8.86
C GLY A 3 -4.07 -2.24 8.55
N ARG A 4 -4.63 -1.51 9.51
CA ARG A 4 -4.98 -0.09 9.33
C ARG A 4 -3.78 0.79 8.99
N THR A 5 -2.67 0.58 9.70
CA THR A 5 -1.43 1.33 9.50
C THR A 5 -0.80 0.96 8.15
N HIS A 6 -0.76 -0.33 7.77
CA HIS A 6 -0.23 -0.76 6.47
C HIS A 6 -1.02 -0.16 5.30
N ALA A 7 -2.35 -0.24 5.34
CA ALA A 7 -3.20 0.36 4.31
C ALA A 7 -2.94 1.86 4.19
N LEU A 8 -2.86 2.56 5.32
CA LEU A 8 -2.62 4.00 5.36
C LEU A 8 -1.20 4.39 4.89
N THR A 9 -0.18 3.63 5.27
CA THR A 9 1.18 3.83 4.77
C THR A 9 1.27 3.54 3.28
N GLY A 10 0.54 2.53 2.79
CA GLY A 10 0.44 2.20 1.36
C GLY A 10 -0.23 3.33 0.57
N TRP A 11 -1.30 3.93 1.09
CA TRP A 11 -1.91 5.13 0.52
C TRP A 11 -0.90 6.26 0.38
N CYS A 12 -0.14 6.57 1.44
CA CYS A 12 0.85 7.63 1.42
C CYS A 12 2.01 7.34 0.44
N ALA A 13 2.52 6.11 0.45
CA ALA A 13 3.58 5.68 -0.46
C ALA A 13 3.12 5.77 -1.92
N GLY A 14 1.88 5.37 -2.20
CA GLY A 14 1.31 5.44 -3.54
C GLY A 14 1.15 6.88 -4.03
N LEU A 15 0.63 7.80 -3.21
CA LEU A 15 0.55 9.22 -3.57
C LEU A 15 1.93 9.85 -3.79
N ALA A 16 2.92 9.50 -2.97
CA ALA A 16 4.28 10.00 -3.11
C ALA A 16 4.98 9.47 -4.38
N LEU A 17 4.68 8.22 -4.79
CA LEU A 17 5.27 7.58 -5.97
C LEU A 17 4.55 7.92 -7.27
N ALA A 18 3.26 8.27 -7.23
CA ALA A 18 2.44 8.53 -8.41
C ALA A 18 3.10 9.46 -9.45
N PRO A 19 3.72 10.60 -9.07
CA PRO A 19 4.40 11.46 -10.03
C PRO A 19 5.59 10.79 -10.72
N ALA A 20 6.36 9.97 -9.98
CA ALA A 20 7.58 9.33 -10.48
C ALA A 20 7.30 8.22 -11.49
N VAL A 21 6.11 7.62 -11.46
CA VAL A 21 5.69 6.54 -12.36
C VAL A 21 4.84 7.03 -13.53
N GLY A 22 4.61 8.34 -13.64
CA GLY A 22 3.80 8.93 -14.71
C GLY A 22 2.29 8.92 -14.45
N ALA A 23 1.83 8.59 -13.24
CA ALA A 23 0.44 8.78 -12.82
C ALA A 23 0.18 10.27 -12.51
N GLY A 24 0.23 11.08 -13.57
CA GLY A 24 0.32 12.54 -13.49
C GLY A 24 -1.01 13.27 -13.28
N SER A 25 -2.14 12.62 -13.57
CA SER A 25 -3.46 13.19 -13.26
C SER A 25 -3.88 12.87 -11.82
N VAL A 26 -4.75 13.70 -11.24
CA VAL A 26 -5.30 13.43 -9.90
C VAL A 26 -6.06 12.11 -9.87
N HIS A 27 -6.79 11.79 -10.96
CA HIS A 27 -7.49 10.52 -11.11
C HIS A 27 -6.54 9.32 -11.06
N GLN A 28 -5.45 9.37 -11.81
CA GLN A 28 -4.44 8.30 -11.84
C GLN A 28 -3.73 8.18 -10.50
N ALA A 29 -3.36 9.29 -9.86
CA ALA A 29 -2.70 9.30 -8.56
C ALA A 29 -3.59 8.68 -7.46
N VAL A 30 -4.89 8.99 -7.44
CA VAL A 30 -5.85 8.40 -6.50
C VAL A 30 -6.01 6.90 -6.73
N VAL A 31 -6.14 6.46 -7.99
CA VAL A 31 -6.23 5.02 -8.31
C VAL A 31 -4.94 4.30 -7.92
N PHE A 32 -3.77 4.86 -8.27
CA PHE A 32 -2.46 4.32 -7.89
C PHE A 32 -2.37 4.14 -6.38
N ALA A 33 -2.66 5.19 -5.61
CA ALA A 33 -2.58 5.18 -4.16
C ALA A 33 -3.58 4.22 -3.51
N ALA A 34 -4.81 4.14 -4.02
CA ALA A 34 -5.81 3.20 -3.55
C ALA A 34 -5.36 1.74 -3.79
N THR A 35 -4.80 1.44 -4.96
CA THR A 35 -4.22 0.12 -5.26
C THR A 35 -3.04 -0.18 -4.35
N THR A 36 -2.10 0.75 -4.16
CA THR A 36 -0.97 0.58 -3.22
C THR A 36 -1.44 0.35 -1.78
N ALA A 37 -2.46 1.07 -1.32
CA ALA A 37 -3.06 0.88 0.00
C ALA A 37 -3.64 -0.54 0.19
N GLY A 38 -4.36 -1.03 -0.81
CA GLY A 38 -4.94 -2.38 -0.80
C GLY A 38 -3.88 -3.47 -0.80
N PHE A 39 -2.92 -3.37 -1.71
CA PHE A 39 -1.87 -4.38 -1.86
C PHE A 39 -0.81 -4.32 -0.75
N ALA A 40 -0.75 -3.25 0.04
CA ALA A 40 -0.03 -3.25 1.31
C ALA A 40 -0.63 -4.20 2.36
N LEU A 41 -1.80 -4.81 2.12
CA LEU A 41 -2.38 -5.83 3.01
C LEU A 41 -2.20 -7.25 2.47
N LEU A 42 -1.78 -7.38 1.21
CA LEU A 42 -1.69 -8.66 0.54
C LEU A 42 -0.65 -9.60 1.17
N PRO A 43 0.55 -9.12 1.62
CA PRO A 43 1.50 -10.00 2.30
C PRO A 43 0.90 -10.73 3.51
N ASP A 44 0.08 -10.03 4.30
CA ASP A 44 -0.56 -10.57 5.51
C ASP A 44 -1.74 -11.54 5.22
N LEU A 45 -2.11 -11.76 3.95
CA LEU A 45 -3.05 -12.82 3.59
C LEU A 45 -2.50 -14.21 3.91
N ASP A 46 -1.19 -14.36 4.09
CA ASP A 46 -0.55 -15.59 4.57
C ASP A 46 -0.83 -15.90 6.06
N HIS A 47 -1.48 -15.00 6.80
CA HIS A 47 -1.82 -15.22 8.21
C HIS A 47 -3.24 -15.81 8.37
N PRO A 48 -3.40 -16.99 9.00
CA PRO A 48 -4.69 -17.69 9.10
C PRO A 48 -5.74 -16.91 9.91
N GLY A 49 -5.31 -16.01 10.78
CA GLY A 49 -6.18 -15.15 11.59
C GLY A 49 -6.42 -13.74 11.02
N ALA A 50 -5.87 -13.39 9.85
CA ALA A 50 -6.07 -12.05 9.29
C ALA A 50 -7.57 -11.77 9.00
N SER A 51 -7.98 -10.51 9.09
CA SER A 51 -9.31 -10.10 8.58
C SER A 51 -9.32 -10.21 7.06
N ALA A 52 -8.23 -9.78 6.41
CA ALA A 52 -8.07 -9.81 4.95
C ALA A 52 -8.23 -11.22 4.36
N SER A 53 -7.75 -12.27 5.04
CA SER A 53 -7.90 -13.66 4.56
C SER A 53 -9.35 -14.17 4.61
N ARG A 54 -10.24 -13.49 5.34
CA ARG A 54 -11.66 -13.84 5.48
C ARG A 54 -12.60 -12.89 4.76
N LEU A 55 -12.08 -11.83 4.14
CA LEU A 55 -12.85 -10.72 3.57
C LEU A 55 -13.87 -11.18 2.51
N LEU A 56 -13.47 -12.07 1.59
CA LEU A 56 -14.32 -12.59 0.51
C LEU A 56 -14.68 -14.06 0.72
N GLY A 57 -14.68 -14.51 1.98
CA GLY A 57 -14.97 -15.90 2.34
C GLY A 57 -14.01 -16.87 1.65
N TRP A 58 -14.55 -17.71 0.76
CA TRP A 58 -13.79 -18.78 0.10
C TRP A 58 -12.68 -18.26 -0.80
N LEU A 59 -12.84 -17.08 -1.43
CA LEU A 59 -11.86 -16.56 -2.38
C LEU A 59 -10.57 -16.16 -1.67
N THR A 60 -10.65 -15.25 -0.70
CA THR A 60 -9.49 -14.82 0.10
C THR A 60 -8.96 -15.95 0.98
N GLY A 61 -9.82 -16.86 1.43
CA GLY A 61 -9.42 -18.05 2.18
C GLY A 61 -8.59 -19.03 1.34
N SER A 62 -8.97 -19.24 0.08
CA SER A 62 -8.22 -20.09 -0.86
C SER A 62 -6.88 -19.47 -1.22
N LEU A 63 -6.85 -18.15 -1.45
CA LEU A 63 -5.61 -17.40 -1.68
C LEU A 63 -4.67 -17.49 -0.47
N SER A 64 -5.20 -17.31 0.75
CA SER A 64 -4.45 -17.47 2.00
C SER A 64 -3.86 -18.87 2.14
N TRP A 65 -4.67 -19.91 1.89
CA TRP A 65 -4.23 -21.30 1.91
C TRP A 65 -3.09 -21.55 0.91
N LEU A 66 -3.24 -21.06 -0.32
CA LEU A 66 -2.24 -21.22 -1.37
C LEU A 66 -0.93 -20.51 -1.01
N LEU A 67 -1.00 -19.23 -0.61
CA LEU A 67 0.17 -18.43 -0.21
C LEU A 67 0.96 -19.13 0.90
N ARG A 68 0.27 -19.61 1.94
CA ARG A 68 0.89 -20.35 3.05
C ARG A 68 1.56 -21.63 2.58
N ARG A 69 0.93 -22.37 1.67
CA ARG A 69 1.45 -23.66 1.19
C ARG A 69 2.69 -23.46 0.32
N VAL A 70 2.64 -22.49 -0.59
CA VAL A 70 3.77 -22.12 -1.45
C VAL A 70 4.91 -21.57 -0.60
N SER A 71 4.63 -20.65 0.32
CA SER A 71 5.63 -20.09 1.22
C SER A 71 6.31 -21.15 2.07
N ALA A 72 5.55 -22.08 2.66
CA ALA A 72 6.12 -23.17 3.45
C ALA A 72 7.00 -24.12 2.62
N ALA A 73 6.57 -24.46 1.41
CA ALA A 73 7.36 -25.30 0.51
C ALA A 73 8.66 -24.58 0.11
N PHE A 74 8.56 -23.30 -0.25
CA PHE A 74 9.68 -22.50 -0.67
C PHE A 74 10.68 -22.28 0.48
N TYR A 75 10.20 -22.00 1.69
CA TYR A 75 11.02 -21.93 2.90
C TYR A 75 11.74 -23.25 3.18
N ALA A 76 11.03 -24.38 3.16
CA ALA A 76 11.62 -25.68 3.40
C ALA A 76 12.73 -26.04 2.39
N LEU A 77 12.61 -25.57 1.15
CA LEU A 77 13.61 -25.78 0.09
C LEU A 77 14.82 -24.84 0.20
N THR A 78 14.64 -23.64 0.75
CA THR A 78 15.64 -22.56 0.68
C THR A 78 16.25 -22.18 2.02
N LYS A 79 15.70 -22.68 3.14
CA LYS A 79 16.20 -22.37 4.48
C LYS A 79 17.66 -22.80 4.64
N GLY A 80 18.46 -21.86 5.08
CA GLY A 80 19.84 -22.05 5.49
C GLY A 80 19.97 -22.76 6.84
N PRO A 81 21.20 -23.13 7.22
CA PRO A 81 21.47 -23.91 8.43
C PRO A 81 21.19 -23.15 9.74
N ARG A 82 21.26 -21.80 9.72
CA ARG A 82 20.95 -20.97 10.88
C ARG A 82 19.51 -20.46 10.91
N ASP A 83 18.75 -20.64 9.84
CA ASP A 83 17.35 -20.19 9.79
C ASP A 83 16.48 -20.97 10.78
N GLU A 84 15.50 -20.26 11.35
CA GLU A 84 14.64 -20.75 12.41
C GLU A 84 13.92 -22.07 12.05
N LYS A 85 13.64 -22.89 13.07
CA LYS A 85 12.90 -24.15 12.90
C LYS A 85 11.38 -23.89 12.93
N VAL A 86 10.89 -23.14 11.96
CA VAL A 86 9.48 -22.79 11.76
C VAL A 86 8.92 -23.38 10.48
N THR A 87 7.60 -23.27 10.27
CA THR A 87 6.91 -23.84 9.11
C THR A 87 7.08 -23.05 7.81
N GLY A 88 7.50 -21.78 7.89
CA GLY A 88 7.61 -20.89 6.73
C GLY A 88 6.27 -20.40 6.16
N GLN A 89 5.15 -20.63 6.86
CA GLN A 89 3.81 -20.30 6.33
C GLN A 89 3.46 -18.82 6.37
N HIS A 90 3.99 -18.07 7.33
CA HIS A 90 3.71 -16.65 7.54
C HIS A 90 5.03 -15.89 7.64
N ARG A 91 5.08 -14.65 7.15
CA ARG A 91 6.25 -13.75 7.22
C ARG A 91 7.47 -14.22 6.43
N HIS A 92 7.27 -15.10 5.46
CA HIS A 92 8.35 -15.60 4.60
C HIS A 92 8.14 -15.09 3.19
N LEU A 93 7.73 -15.93 2.23
CA LEU A 93 7.75 -15.58 0.82
C LEU A 93 7.06 -14.24 0.51
N SER A 94 5.84 -14.04 1.02
CA SER A 94 5.03 -12.81 0.89
C SER A 94 5.71 -11.54 1.39
N HIS A 95 6.67 -11.67 2.31
CA HIS A 95 7.36 -10.57 2.99
C HIS A 95 8.77 -10.34 2.42
N THR A 96 8.92 -10.51 1.11
CA THR A 96 10.20 -10.34 0.40
C THR A 96 10.09 -9.36 -0.76
N VAL A 97 11.20 -8.68 -1.10
CA VAL A 97 11.30 -7.90 -2.35
C VAL A 97 11.04 -8.77 -3.57
N LEU A 98 11.49 -10.03 -3.54
CA LEU A 98 11.30 -10.99 -4.63
C LEU A 98 9.81 -11.21 -4.92
N PHE A 99 9.01 -11.43 -3.88
CA PHE A 99 7.57 -11.59 -4.03
C PHE A 99 6.89 -10.31 -4.51
N ALA A 100 7.25 -9.15 -3.94
CA ALA A 100 6.71 -7.87 -4.37
C ALA A 100 6.99 -7.60 -5.86
N ALA A 101 8.24 -7.83 -6.31
CA ALA A 101 8.64 -7.67 -7.69
C ALA A 101 7.93 -8.68 -8.61
N GLY A 102 7.90 -9.96 -8.23
CA GLY A 102 7.23 -11.01 -8.99
C GLY A 102 5.74 -10.75 -9.16
N LEU A 103 5.05 -10.40 -8.08
CA LEU A 103 3.62 -10.07 -8.12
C LEU A 103 3.34 -8.79 -8.93
N GLY A 104 4.21 -7.78 -8.81
CA GLY A 104 4.14 -6.57 -9.62
C GLY A 104 4.28 -6.87 -11.12
N LEU A 105 5.28 -7.65 -11.51
CA LEU A 105 5.48 -8.07 -12.91
C LEU A 105 4.29 -8.89 -13.44
N LEU A 106 3.79 -9.84 -12.64
CA LEU A 106 2.61 -10.63 -13.00
C LEU A 106 1.36 -9.74 -13.17
N THR A 107 1.22 -8.72 -12.33
CA THR A 107 0.11 -7.77 -12.43
C THR A 107 0.24 -6.87 -13.66
N SER A 108 1.45 -6.35 -13.94
CA SER A 108 1.75 -5.57 -15.17
C SER A 108 1.34 -6.38 -16.40
N TRP A 109 1.89 -7.58 -16.54
CA TRP A 109 1.59 -8.50 -17.63
C TRP A 109 0.11 -8.86 -17.73
N GLY A 110 -0.54 -9.16 -16.59
CA GLY A 110 -1.96 -9.50 -16.55
C GLY A 110 -2.87 -8.33 -16.97
N THR A 111 -2.51 -7.10 -16.60
CA THR A 111 -3.27 -5.91 -17.00
C THR A 111 -3.06 -5.54 -18.47
N GLU A 112 -1.85 -5.70 -19.00
CA GLU A 112 -1.55 -5.48 -20.42
C GLU A 112 -2.28 -6.49 -21.31
N THR A 113 -2.33 -7.76 -20.90
CA THR A 113 -2.97 -8.83 -21.68
C THR A 113 -4.49 -8.89 -21.50
N GLY A 114 -4.99 -8.62 -20.30
CA GLY A 114 -6.41 -8.63 -19.97
C GLY A 114 -7.13 -7.30 -20.20
N GLY A 115 -6.39 -6.24 -20.52
CA GLY A 115 -6.91 -4.91 -20.81
C GLY A 115 -7.66 -4.25 -19.63
N PRO A 116 -8.59 -3.33 -19.93
CA PRO A 116 -9.32 -2.54 -18.92
C PRO A 116 -10.02 -3.36 -17.83
N TRP A 117 -10.51 -4.57 -18.14
CA TRP A 117 -11.23 -5.39 -17.17
C TRP A 117 -10.31 -6.05 -16.14
N ALA A 118 -9.09 -6.41 -16.53
CA ALA A 118 -8.08 -6.88 -15.59
C ALA A 118 -7.67 -5.76 -14.62
N VAL A 119 -7.53 -4.53 -15.14
CA VAL A 119 -7.28 -3.33 -14.32
C VAL A 119 -8.39 -3.13 -13.29
N VAL A 120 -9.66 -3.17 -13.71
CA VAL A 120 -10.80 -3.05 -12.79
C VAL A 120 -10.74 -4.13 -11.71
N GLY A 121 -10.46 -5.38 -12.07
CA GLY A 121 -10.33 -6.47 -11.11
C GLY A 121 -9.26 -6.22 -10.04
N VAL A 122 -8.07 -5.77 -10.44
CA VAL A 122 -6.97 -5.44 -9.52
C VAL A 122 -7.31 -4.25 -8.63
N VAL A 123 -7.85 -3.17 -9.20
CA VAL A 123 -8.22 -1.95 -8.44
C VAL A 123 -9.32 -2.26 -7.44
N VAL A 124 -10.38 -2.94 -7.86
CA VAL A 124 -11.50 -3.32 -6.98
C VAL A 124 -11.01 -4.24 -5.87
N PHE A 125 -10.20 -5.26 -6.18
CA PHE A 125 -9.65 -6.15 -5.16
C PHE A 125 -8.80 -5.38 -4.14
N GLY A 126 -7.94 -4.47 -4.60
CA GLY A 126 -7.15 -3.59 -3.72
C GLY A 126 -8.03 -2.70 -2.84
N LEU A 127 -9.03 -2.03 -3.42
CA LEU A 127 -10.00 -1.20 -2.68
C LEU A 127 -10.70 -2.00 -1.59
N MET A 128 -11.19 -3.20 -1.90
CA MET A 128 -11.85 -4.07 -0.92
C MET A 128 -10.92 -4.44 0.24
N LEU A 129 -9.65 -4.77 -0.05
CA LEU A 129 -8.67 -5.03 1.01
C LEU A 129 -8.47 -3.79 1.89
N ALA A 130 -8.25 -2.63 1.27
CA ALA A 130 -8.02 -1.37 1.98
C ALA A 130 -9.21 -0.99 2.89
N GLU A 131 -10.44 -1.07 2.36
CA GLU A 131 -11.68 -0.83 3.10
C GLU A 131 -11.87 -1.84 4.23
N GLY A 132 -11.64 -3.13 3.96
CA GLY A 132 -11.73 -4.19 4.97
C GLY A 132 -10.74 -4.01 6.13
N ALA A 133 -9.61 -3.31 5.90
CA ALA A 133 -8.67 -2.94 6.96
C ALA A 133 -9.05 -1.64 7.68
N LEU A 134 -9.40 -0.58 6.93
CA LEU A 134 -9.63 0.77 7.46
C LEU A 134 -11.04 0.96 8.04
N GLY A 135 -12.00 0.15 7.61
CA GLY A 135 -13.38 0.04 8.08
C GLY A 135 -14.42 0.57 7.08
N ASP A 136 -15.65 0.03 7.18
CA ASP A 136 -16.78 0.26 6.29
C ASP A 136 -17.22 1.74 6.16
N TRP A 137 -16.79 2.61 7.08
CA TRP A 137 -17.02 4.06 6.99
C TRP A 137 -16.39 4.68 5.73
N LEU A 138 -15.43 3.99 5.10
CA LEU A 138 -14.84 4.40 3.83
C LEU A 138 -15.73 4.13 2.62
N LEU A 139 -16.72 3.23 2.69
CA LEU A 139 -17.61 2.93 1.56
C LEU A 139 -18.29 4.18 0.95
N PRO A 140 -18.84 5.13 1.72
CA PRO A 140 -19.36 6.37 1.14
C PRO A 140 -18.26 7.24 0.51
N VAL A 141 -17.03 7.21 1.05
CA VAL A 141 -15.89 7.99 0.54
C VAL A 141 -15.40 7.41 -0.79
N SER A 142 -15.22 6.09 -0.87
CA SER A 142 -14.83 5.41 -2.10
C SER A 142 -15.92 5.51 -3.16
N GLY A 143 -17.20 5.36 -2.78
CA GLY A 143 -18.33 5.60 -3.67
C GLY A 143 -18.35 7.02 -4.24
N ALA A 144 -18.12 8.03 -3.39
CA ALA A 144 -17.99 9.42 -3.82
C ALA A 144 -16.77 9.64 -4.74
N ALA A 145 -15.64 8.98 -4.47
CA ALA A 145 -14.44 9.05 -5.31
C ALA A 145 -14.66 8.42 -6.68
N VAL A 146 -15.35 7.27 -6.75
CA VAL A 146 -15.73 6.61 -8.01
C VAL A 146 -16.71 7.48 -8.79
N ALA A 147 -17.72 8.07 -8.14
CA ALA A 147 -18.65 8.99 -8.77
C ALA A 147 -17.92 10.24 -9.30
N TRP A 148 -17.05 10.84 -8.49
CA TRP A 148 -16.22 11.97 -8.89
C TRP A 148 -15.36 11.62 -10.11
N TRP A 149 -14.67 10.48 -10.10
CA TRP A 149 -13.91 9.98 -11.24
C TRP A 149 -14.82 9.83 -12.47
N PHE A 150 -15.99 9.19 -12.30
CA PHE A 150 -16.98 8.97 -13.35
C PHE A 150 -17.52 10.27 -13.97
N PHE A 151 -17.62 11.37 -13.23
CA PHE A 151 -18.13 12.63 -13.77
C PHE A 151 -17.05 13.61 -14.24
N THR A 152 -15.79 13.42 -13.85
CA THR A 152 -14.72 14.41 -14.11
C THR A 152 -13.54 13.90 -14.95
N ALA A 153 -13.33 12.58 -15.06
CA ALA A 153 -12.32 12.06 -15.97
C ALA A 153 -12.75 12.23 -17.44
N PRO A 154 -11.81 12.14 -18.41
CA PRO A 154 -12.12 12.21 -19.83
C PRO A 154 -13.25 11.25 -20.26
N PRO A 155 -14.01 11.57 -21.34
CA PRO A 155 -15.16 10.76 -21.76
C PRO A 155 -14.80 9.31 -22.10
N ASP A 156 -13.58 9.07 -22.60
CA ASP A 156 -13.08 7.75 -22.94
C ASP A 156 -12.61 6.96 -21.71
N ARG A 157 -13.58 6.35 -21.01
CA ARG A 157 -13.32 5.57 -19.78
C ARG A 157 -12.47 4.33 -20.03
N ALA A 158 -12.64 3.72 -21.20
CA ALA A 158 -11.88 2.55 -21.57
C ALA A 158 -10.41 2.95 -21.80
N GLY A 159 -10.17 4.04 -22.52
CA GLY A 159 -8.84 4.61 -22.70
C GLY A 159 -8.17 5.05 -21.39
N GLU A 160 -8.94 5.63 -20.45
CA GLU A 160 -8.41 5.95 -19.12
C GLU A 160 -7.97 4.69 -18.35
N LEU A 161 -8.76 3.62 -18.37
CA LEU A 161 -8.39 2.33 -17.75
C LEU A 161 -7.23 1.64 -18.48
N GLU A 162 -7.14 1.80 -19.80
CA GLU A 162 -6.03 1.28 -20.58
C GLU A 162 -4.72 2.04 -20.30
N SER A 163 -4.81 3.36 -20.08
CA SER A 163 -3.67 4.22 -19.75
C SER A 163 -2.99 3.86 -18.42
N ILE A 164 -3.66 3.07 -17.58
CA ILE A 164 -3.14 2.62 -16.29
C ILE A 164 -2.66 1.17 -16.29
N THR A 165 -2.74 0.49 -17.44
CA THR A 165 -2.11 -0.83 -17.62
C THR A 165 -0.58 -0.72 -17.44
N GLY A 166 0.04 -1.82 -16.99
CA GLY A 166 1.47 -1.88 -16.76
C GLY A 166 1.91 -1.28 -15.42
N TRP A 167 1.77 0.03 -15.23
CA TRP A 167 2.20 0.66 -13.97
C TRP A 167 1.38 0.24 -12.76
N LEU A 168 0.19 -0.34 -12.95
CA LEU A 168 -0.57 -0.97 -11.87
C LEU A 168 0.26 -2.07 -11.16
N GLY A 169 1.14 -2.75 -11.90
CA GLY A 169 2.13 -3.66 -11.32
C GLY A 169 3.11 -2.97 -10.38
N ILE A 170 3.49 -1.72 -10.67
CA ILE A 170 4.32 -0.90 -9.78
C ILE A 170 3.53 -0.53 -8.52
N ALA A 171 2.24 -0.19 -8.65
CA ALA A 171 1.38 0.11 -7.49
C ALA A 171 1.26 -1.10 -6.55
N VAL A 172 1.09 -2.30 -7.10
CA VAL A 172 1.03 -3.58 -6.38
C VAL A 172 2.36 -3.88 -5.68
N ALA A 173 3.48 -3.79 -6.41
CA ALA A 173 4.81 -3.99 -5.84
C ALA A 173 5.08 -3.00 -4.71
N ALA A 174 4.82 -1.70 -4.94
CA ALA A 174 5.00 -0.65 -3.95
C ALA A 174 4.17 -0.91 -2.69
N GLY A 175 2.96 -1.44 -2.82
CA GLY A 175 2.12 -1.82 -1.67
C GLY A 175 2.79 -2.90 -0.83
N CYS A 176 3.21 -3.99 -1.46
CA CYS A 176 3.90 -5.09 -0.79
C CYS A 176 5.24 -4.66 -0.17
N LEU A 177 6.01 -3.80 -0.85
CA LEU A 177 7.25 -3.25 -0.31
C LEU A 177 6.98 -2.36 0.92
N THR A 178 5.95 -1.50 0.85
CA THR A 178 5.55 -0.63 1.97
C THR A 178 5.13 -1.46 3.18
N HIS A 179 4.40 -2.56 2.97
CA HIS A 179 4.10 -3.54 4.02
C HIS A 179 5.37 -4.04 4.68
N CYS A 180 6.30 -4.58 3.89
CA CYS A 180 7.55 -5.17 4.38
C CYS A 180 8.41 -4.16 5.15
N LEU A 181 8.50 -2.93 4.66
CA LEU A 181 9.19 -1.83 5.34
C LEU A 181 8.51 -1.50 6.67
N GLY A 182 7.18 -1.47 6.71
CA GLY A 182 6.41 -1.28 7.95
C GLY A 182 6.71 -2.39 8.97
N ASP A 183 6.68 -3.65 8.54
CA ASP A 183 7.00 -4.81 9.37
C ASP A 183 8.45 -4.80 9.87
N ALA A 184 9.40 -4.38 9.03
CA ALA A 184 10.82 -4.26 9.39
C ALA A 184 11.07 -3.26 10.53
N LEU A 185 10.22 -2.24 10.68
CA LEU A 185 10.31 -1.27 11.79
C LEU A 185 9.76 -1.81 13.12
N THR A 186 9.12 -2.98 13.11
CA THR A 186 8.58 -3.61 14.32
C THR A 186 9.61 -4.47 15.04
N GLU A 187 9.30 -4.90 16.26
CA GLU A 187 10.18 -5.81 17.03
C GLU A 187 10.49 -7.12 16.28
N SER A 188 9.55 -7.60 15.45
CA SER A 188 9.63 -8.87 14.74
C SER A 188 10.38 -8.80 13.41
N GLY A 189 10.76 -7.62 12.92
CA GLY A 189 11.47 -7.48 11.64
C GLY A 189 10.74 -8.09 10.43
N CYS A 190 11.47 -8.24 9.32
CA CYS A 190 10.97 -8.77 8.04
C CYS A 190 12.11 -9.36 7.19
N PRO A 191 12.00 -10.57 6.60
CA PRO A 191 13.03 -11.16 5.73
C PRO A 191 13.08 -10.54 4.33
N PHE A 192 13.04 -9.21 4.29
CA PHE A 192 12.82 -8.40 3.11
C PHE A 192 13.82 -8.65 1.98
N LEU A 193 15.10 -8.91 2.32
CA LEU A 193 16.20 -9.09 1.38
C LEU A 193 16.52 -10.56 1.05
N PHE A 194 15.67 -11.51 1.43
CA PHE A 194 15.79 -12.88 0.90
C PHE A 194 16.01 -12.84 -0.63
N PRO A 195 16.96 -13.60 -1.21
CA PRO A 195 17.74 -14.71 -0.63
C PRO A 195 19.14 -14.35 -0.11
N ILE A 196 19.41 -13.07 0.19
CA ILE A 196 20.75 -12.62 0.61
C ILE A 196 21.05 -13.14 2.04
N PRO A 197 22.09 -13.96 2.24
CA PRO A 197 22.42 -14.46 3.58
C PRO A 197 23.02 -13.35 4.44
N ILE A 198 22.38 -13.07 5.58
CA ILE A 198 22.80 -12.05 6.56
C ILE A 198 22.95 -12.75 7.90
N ALA A 199 24.08 -12.53 8.59
CA ALA A 199 24.42 -13.23 9.84
C ALA A 199 24.35 -14.78 9.75
N GLY A 200 24.41 -15.35 8.53
CA GLY A 200 24.32 -16.78 8.25
C GLY A 200 22.90 -17.34 8.18
N GLU A 201 21.89 -16.48 8.26
CA GLU A 201 20.47 -16.76 8.00
C GLU A 201 20.12 -16.30 6.58
N THR A 202 19.44 -17.15 5.80
CA THR A 202 18.95 -16.79 4.46
C THR A 202 17.66 -15.98 4.55
N TRP A 203 16.86 -16.25 5.59
CA TRP A 203 15.59 -15.58 5.88
C TRP A 203 15.74 -14.60 7.05
N TYR A 204 16.79 -13.79 7.01
CA TYR A 204 17.14 -12.88 8.10
C TYR A 204 16.13 -11.73 8.25
N GLU A 205 15.54 -11.60 9.44
CA GLU A 205 14.56 -10.57 9.77
C GLU A 205 15.21 -9.19 9.96
N ILE A 206 15.22 -8.41 8.88
CA ILE A 206 15.78 -7.07 8.88
C ILE A 206 14.90 -6.16 9.73
N GLY A 207 15.57 -5.34 10.54
CA GLY A 207 14.97 -4.23 11.23
C GLY A 207 16.04 -3.29 11.80
N PRO A 208 15.67 -2.06 12.18
CA PRO A 208 16.61 -1.10 12.74
C PRO A 208 17.15 -1.60 14.09
N PRO A 209 18.13 -0.89 14.71
CA PRO A 209 18.57 -1.19 16.07
C PRO A 209 17.38 -1.32 17.04
N LYS A 210 17.47 -2.24 18.01
CA LYS A 210 16.35 -2.61 18.91
C LYS A 210 15.66 -1.40 19.57
N ALA A 211 16.39 -0.34 19.87
CA ALA A 211 15.86 0.88 20.50
C ALA A 211 14.90 1.69 19.60
N LEU A 212 14.97 1.53 18.28
CA LEU A 212 14.11 2.22 17.32
C LEU A 212 12.88 1.39 16.92
N ARG A 213 12.82 0.12 17.32
CA ARG A 213 11.70 -0.77 16.99
C ARG A 213 10.49 -0.48 17.87
N PHE A 214 9.29 -0.67 17.33
CA PHE A 214 8.06 -0.52 18.09
C PHE A 214 7.19 -1.78 18.07
N LYS A 215 6.29 -1.88 19.05
CA LYS A 215 5.31 -2.96 19.16
C LYS A 215 4.06 -2.67 18.35
N THR A 216 3.69 -3.63 17.51
CA THR A 216 2.41 -3.68 16.81
C THR A 216 1.21 -3.64 17.77
N GLY A 217 0.21 -2.82 17.44
CA GLY A 217 -1.02 -2.58 18.17
C GLY A 217 -0.86 -1.75 19.46
N LYS A 218 0.32 -1.18 19.73
CA LYS A 218 0.63 -0.47 20.98
C LYS A 218 0.72 1.04 20.79
N LYS A 219 1.20 1.75 21.82
CA LYS A 219 1.15 3.22 21.94
C LYS A 219 1.81 3.94 20.78
N VAL A 220 3.00 3.54 20.35
CA VAL A 220 3.75 4.22 19.27
C VAL A 220 2.98 4.15 17.96
N GLU A 221 2.52 2.97 17.56
CA GLU A 221 1.70 2.82 16.35
C GLU A 221 0.42 3.67 16.43
N LYS A 222 -0.34 3.54 17.53
CA LYS A 222 -1.68 4.16 17.63
C LYS A 222 -1.67 5.67 17.88
N ARG A 223 -0.63 6.20 18.55
CA ARG A 223 -0.58 7.61 18.98
C ARG A 223 0.41 8.46 18.19
N LEU A 224 1.30 7.84 17.41
CA LEU A 224 2.29 8.55 16.61
C LEU A 224 2.21 8.14 15.14
N VAL A 225 2.50 6.87 14.82
CA VAL A 225 2.61 6.42 13.42
C VAL A 225 1.29 6.62 12.69
N PHE A 226 0.19 6.08 13.20
CA PHE A 226 -1.11 6.16 12.55
C PHE A 226 -1.58 7.61 12.37
N PRO A 227 -1.62 8.49 13.40
CA PRO A 227 -2.01 9.89 13.20
C PRO A 227 -1.13 10.67 12.23
N VAL A 228 0.20 10.46 12.26
CA VAL A 228 1.13 11.12 11.33
C VAL A 228 0.80 10.73 9.90
N PHE A 229 0.61 9.43 9.62
CA PHE A 229 0.25 8.98 8.28
C PHE A 229 -1.18 9.37 7.87
N VAL A 230 -2.09 9.65 8.80
CA VAL A 230 -3.41 10.22 8.46
C VAL A 230 -3.23 11.64 7.90
N VAL A 231 -2.45 12.47 8.60
CA VAL A 231 -2.17 13.84 8.17
C VAL A 231 -1.41 13.83 6.84
N LEU A 232 -0.36 13.02 6.72
CA LEU A 232 0.39 12.87 5.47
C LEU A 232 -0.50 12.38 4.32
N GLY A 233 -1.38 11.41 4.59
CA GLY A 233 -2.28 10.87 3.58
C GLY A 233 -3.24 11.91 3.00
N VAL A 234 -3.61 12.93 3.77
CA VAL A 234 -4.40 14.07 3.29
C VAL A 234 -3.53 15.08 2.54
N LEU A 235 -2.37 15.45 3.12
CA LEU A 235 -1.49 16.46 2.54
C LEU A 235 -0.87 16.05 1.19
N LEU A 236 -0.64 14.75 1.01
CA LEU A 236 -0.08 14.19 -0.23
C LEU A 236 -1.09 14.12 -1.38
N VAL A 237 -2.38 14.35 -1.14
CA VAL A 237 -3.37 14.39 -2.22
C VAL A 237 -3.05 15.58 -3.12
N PRO A 238 -2.91 15.38 -4.46
CA PRO A 238 -2.58 16.46 -5.37
C PRO A 238 -3.47 17.70 -5.19
N GLY A 239 -2.83 18.87 -5.02
CA GLY A 239 -3.49 20.16 -4.81
C GLY A 239 -3.86 20.50 -3.36
N VAL A 240 -3.89 19.54 -2.43
CA VAL A 240 -4.24 19.81 -1.02
C VAL A 240 -3.17 20.64 -0.31
N TRP A 241 -1.89 20.35 -0.58
CA TRP A 241 -0.77 21.13 -0.02
C TRP A 241 -0.84 22.61 -0.47
N ASP A 242 -0.94 22.86 -1.77
CA ASP A 242 -0.99 24.22 -2.33
C ASP A 242 -2.21 24.99 -1.85
N TRP A 243 -3.37 24.32 -1.78
CA TRP A 243 -4.58 24.89 -1.21
C TRP A 243 -4.39 25.26 0.26
N SER A 244 -3.70 24.43 1.04
CA SER A 244 -3.44 24.68 2.46
C SER A 244 -2.51 25.88 2.65
N VAL A 245 -1.39 25.92 1.91
CA VAL A 245 -0.42 27.01 1.95
C VAL A 245 -1.08 28.33 1.55
N SER A 246 -1.77 28.37 0.41
CA SER A 246 -2.45 29.59 -0.07
C SER A 246 -3.57 30.08 0.88
N THR A 247 -4.21 29.17 1.61
CA THR A 247 -5.20 29.53 2.63
C THR A 247 -4.54 30.16 3.85
N VAL A 248 -3.41 29.59 4.32
CA VAL A 248 -2.62 30.17 5.42
C VAL A 248 -2.09 31.54 5.01
N GLU A 249 -1.52 31.68 3.81
CA GLU A 249 -1.01 32.97 3.30
C GLU A 249 -2.11 34.04 3.31
N ARG A 250 -3.32 33.73 2.83
CA ARG A 250 -4.45 34.68 2.84
C ARG A 250 -4.93 35.06 4.24
N LEU A 251 -4.75 34.20 5.23
CA LEU A 251 -5.13 34.48 6.62
C LEU A 251 -4.11 35.36 7.35
N PHE A 252 -2.83 35.27 6.98
CA PHE A 252 -1.73 35.96 7.68
C PHE A 252 -1.08 37.10 6.90
N ILE A 253 -1.33 37.20 5.59
CA ILE A 253 -0.86 38.30 4.74
C ILE A 253 -2.08 39.14 4.34
N PRO A 254 -2.25 40.36 4.87
CA PRO A 254 -3.33 41.26 4.46
C PRO A 254 -3.23 41.54 2.95
N PRO A 255 -4.36 41.61 2.22
CA PRO A 255 -4.33 42.00 0.82
C PRO A 255 -3.69 43.39 0.67
N ALA A 256 -2.84 43.55 -0.35
CA ALA A 256 -2.08 44.78 -0.63
C ALA A 256 -2.95 46.04 -0.86
N SER A 257 -4.28 45.90 -0.90
CA SER A 257 -5.25 46.99 -1.14
C SER A 257 -5.58 47.85 0.08
N GLN A 258 -4.87 47.75 1.20
CA GLN A 258 -5.02 48.67 2.36
C GLN A 258 -3.88 49.68 2.53
N GLN A 259 -2.86 49.71 1.67
CA GLN A 259 -1.71 50.63 1.82
C GLN A 259 -1.70 51.83 0.85
N ALA A 260 -2.72 52.03 0.02
CA ALA A 260 -2.71 53.14 -0.93
C ALA A 260 -4.07 53.85 -1.06
N THR A 261 -4.51 54.51 0.01
CA THR A 261 -5.35 55.72 -0.10
C THR A 261 -5.28 56.53 1.20
N THR A 262 -4.24 57.36 1.34
CA THR A 262 -4.31 58.76 1.80
C THR A 262 -2.91 59.34 1.98
N PRO A 263 -2.70 60.66 1.83
CA PRO A 263 -3.61 61.70 1.32
C PRO A 263 -3.37 62.07 -0.15
#